data_AF-M6ZQV0-F1
#
_entry.id   AF-M6ZQV0-F1
#
_cell.length_a   1.000
_cell.length_b   1.000
_cell.length_c   1.000
_cell.angle_alpha   90.00
_cell.angle_beta   90.00
_cell.angle_gamma   90.00
#
_symmetry.space_group_name_H-M   'P 1'
#
loop_
_entity.id
_entity.type
_entity.pdbx_description
1 polymer ?
#
loop_
_entity_poly.entity_id
_entity_poly.type
_entity_poly.pdbx_seq_one_letter_code
_entity_poly.pdbx_strand_id
1 'polypeptide(L)'
;MFNSILVNRSRERIFNLGYFKEVNFNMRPGSDQTKMNLIIEVVEQPTGTVSMGGGYGTITGFSIFTEVGENNLNGTGQKISGRLEFGPFRRLFQITWTEPWLYNKPWSLSLSLFILLEFIM
;
A
#
# COMPACT_ATOMS: atom_id res chain seq x y z
N MET A 1 11.75 -16.15 26.15
CA MET A 1 10.40 -16.12 26.75
C MET A 1 9.39 -15.79 25.68
N PHE A 2 8.21 -16.42 25.73
CA PHE A 2 7.06 -16.08 24.90
C PHE A 2 6.45 -14.75 25.37
N ASN A 3 6.06 -13.88 24.44
CA ASN A 3 5.45 -12.58 24.76
C ASN A 3 4.23 -12.34 23.84
N SER A 4 3.04 -12.43 24.41
CA SER A 4 1.77 -12.25 23.71
C SER A 4 1.57 -10.84 23.14
N ILE A 5 2.16 -9.82 23.76
CA ILE A 5 2.07 -8.42 23.28
C ILE A 5 2.80 -8.28 21.94
N LEU A 6 3.98 -8.90 21.82
CA LEU A 6 4.74 -8.90 20.57
C LEU A 6 4.01 -9.67 19.47
N VAL A 7 3.36 -10.79 19.82
CA VAL A 7 2.55 -11.57 18.87
C VAL A 7 1.37 -10.75 18.36
N ASN A 8 0.63 -10.09 19.25
CA ASN A 8 -0.51 -9.26 18.84
C ASN A 8 -0.07 -8.06 17.98
N ARG A 9 1.05 -7.41 18.33
CA ARG A 9 1.64 -6.34 17.52
C ARG A 9 2.03 -6.83 16.13
N SER A 10 2.58 -8.03 16.01
CA SER A 10 2.91 -8.62 14.71
C SER A 10 1.66 -8.92 13.90
N ARG A 11 0.60 -9.44 14.52
CA ARG A 11 -0.72 -9.64 13.87
C ARG A 11 -1.26 -8.33 13.31
N GLU A 12 -1.25 -7.27 14.11
CA GLU A 12 -1.68 -5.93 13.68
C GLU A 12 -0.83 -5.40 12.52
N ARG A 13 0.50 -5.59 12.56
CA ARG A 13 1.39 -5.19 11.45
C ARG A 13 1.06 -5.90 10.15
N ILE A 14 0.82 -7.21 10.19
CA ILE A 14 0.46 -7.99 9.00
C ILE A 14 -0.90 -7.55 8.46
N PHE A 15 -1.88 -7.33 9.35
CA PHE A 15 -3.20 -6.82 8.94
C PHE A 15 -3.12 -5.43 8.31
N ASN A 16 -2.31 -4.54 8.89
CA ASN A 16 -2.11 -3.17 8.39
C ASN A 16 -1.37 -3.09 7.04
N LEU A 17 -0.81 -4.20 6.54
CA LEU A 17 -0.33 -4.24 5.15
C LEU A 17 -1.47 -4.09 4.15
N GLY A 18 -2.70 -4.46 4.53
CA GLY A 18 -3.87 -4.42 3.65
C GLY A 18 -3.87 -5.50 2.56
N TYR A 19 -2.97 -6.48 2.61
CA TYR A 19 -2.88 -7.57 1.63
C TYR A 19 -3.81 -8.75 1.95
N PHE A 20 -4.23 -8.84 3.21
CA PHE A 20 -5.04 -9.94 3.72
C PHE A 20 -6.32 -9.41 4.34
N LYS A 21 -7.44 -10.05 4.02
CA LYS A 21 -8.72 -9.78 4.66
C LYS A 21 -8.76 -10.33 6.08
N GLU A 22 -8.08 -11.45 6.31
CA GLU A 22 -8.07 -12.16 7.59
C GLU A 22 -6.66 -12.65 7.91
N VAL A 23 -6.28 -12.54 9.19
CA VAL A 23 -4.97 -12.91 9.71
C VAL A 23 -5.16 -13.58 11.08
N ASN A 24 -5.06 -14.91 11.10
CA ASN A 24 -5.25 -15.72 12.29
C ASN A 24 -3.92 -16.31 12.78
N PHE A 25 -3.68 -16.18 14.08
CA PHE A 25 -2.47 -16.66 14.74
C PHE A 25 -2.83 -17.84 15.64
N ASN A 26 -2.47 -19.05 15.22
CA ASN A 26 -2.70 -20.29 15.96
C ASN A 26 -1.41 -20.72 16.66
N MET A 27 -1.48 -20.93 17.97
CA MET A 27 -0.35 -21.40 18.77
C MET A 27 -0.53 -22.87 19.09
N ARG A 28 0.40 -23.71 18.66
CA ARG A 28 0.39 -25.16 18.94
C ARG A 28 1.63 -25.55 19.75
N PRO A 29 1.54 -26.56 20.63
CA PRO A 29 2.72 -27.12 21.28
C PRO A 29 3.78 -27.51 20.25
N GLY A 30 5.04 -27.14 20.52
CA GLY A 30 6.17 -27.49 19.68
C GLY A 30 6.68 -28.91 19.95
N SER A 31 7.83 -29.24 19.38
CA SER A 31 8.48 -30.55 19.54
C SER A 31 8.97 -30.85 20.97
N ASP A 32 9.00 -29.84 21.85
CA ASP A 32 9.43 -29.95 23.24
C ASP A 32 8.61 -28.98 24.12
N GLN A 33 8.54 -29.23 25.43
CA GLN A 33 7.72 -28.48 26.40
C GLN A 33 8.12 -27.00 26.52
N THR A 34 9.30 -26.64 26.04
CA THR A 34 9.82 -25.26 26.03
C THR A 34 9.54 -24.50 24.73
N LYS A 35 9.00 -25.17 23.71
CA LYS A 35 8.81 -24.63 22.36
C LYS A 35 7.32 -24.55 22.00
N MET A 36 6.97 -23.51 21.26
CA MET A 36 5.64 -23.29 20.71
C MET A 36 5.75 -23.03 19.22
N ASN A 37 4.91 -23.69 18.43
CA ASN A 37 4.77 -23.44 17.00
C ASN A 37 3.72 -22.35 16.79
N LEU A 38 4.11 -21.27 16.11
CA LEU A 38 3.20 -20.21 15.71
C LEU A 38 2.81 -20.39 14.24
N ILE A 39 1.56 -20.80 14.02
CA ILE A 39 0.98 -20.98 12.69
C ILE A 39 0.21 -19.70 12.36
N ILE A 40 0.54 -19.10 11.22
CA ILE A 40 -0.12 -17.89 10.73
C ILE A 40 -0.94 -18.29 9.51
N GLU A 41 -2.25 -18.20 9.64
CA GLU A 41 -3.21 -18.48 8.57
C GLU A 41 -3.72 -17.14 8.03
N VAL A 42 -3.59 -16.93 6.73
CA VAL A 42 -3.98 -15.68 6.07
C VAL A 42 -4.93 -15.94 4.91
N VAL A 43 -5.85 -15.00 4.69
CA VAL A 43 -6.73 -14.99 3.53
C VAL A 43 -6.43 -13.75 2.70
N GLU A 44 -5.93 -13.95 1.49
CA GLU A 44 -5.59 -12.86 0.56
C GLU A 44 -6.83 -12.08 0.11
N GLN A 45 -6.64 -10.80 -0.20
CA GLN A 45 -7.67 -9.94 -0.76
C GLN A 45 -7.12 -9.11 -1.93
N PRO A 46 -7.98 -8.57 -2.80
CA PRO A 46 -7.56 -7.64 -3.84
C PRO A 46 -6.85 -6.42 -3.23
N THR A 47 -5.63 -6.17 -3.67
CA THR A 47 -4.77 -5.06 -3.22
C THR A 47 -4.80 -3.85 -4.15
N GLY A 48 -5.47 -4.00 -5.29
CA GLY A 48 -5.74 -2.94 -6.26
C GLY A 48 -6.74 -1.92 -5.73
N THR A 49 -6.47 -0.65 -5.98
CA THR A 49 -7.33 0.47 -5.59
C THR A 49 -7.67 1.33 -6.79
N VAL A 50 -8.90 1.85 -6.80
CA VAL A 50 -9.37 2.84 -7.76
C VAL A 50 -10.01 3.97 -6.96
N SER A 51 -9.48 5.18 -7.12
CA SER A 51 -9.95 6.39 -6.44
C SER A 51 -10.32 7.44 -7.48
N MET A 52 -11.43 8.13 -7.26
CA MET A 52 -11.84 9.26 -8.08
C MET A 52 -12.30 10.37 -7.14
N GLY A 53 -11.96 11.62 -7.46
CA GLY A 53 -12.34 12.76 -6.65
C GLY A 53 -12.25 14.06 -7.41
N GLY A 54 -12.69 15.14 -6.78
CA GLY A 54 -12.60 16.47 -7.33
C GLY A 54 -12.83 17.54 -6.28
N GLY A 55 -12.47 18.78 -6.61
CA GLY A 55 -12.62 19.93 -5.73
C GLY A 55 -12.80 21.22 -6.54
N TYR A 56 -13.12 22.30 -5.84
CA TYR A 56 -13.18 23.63 -6.44
C TYR A 56 -12.51 24.64 -5.51
N GLY A 57 -11.79 25.60 -6.08
CA GLY A 57 -11.14 26.67 -5.34
C GLY A 57 -11.21 27.98 -6.11
N THR A 58 -11.29 29.09 -5.39
CA THR A 58 -11.39 30.44 -5.99
C THR A 58 -10.20 30.78 -6.88
N ILE A 59 -9.00 30.28 -6.55
CA ILE A 59 -7.75 30.57 -7.28
C ILE A 59 -7.48 29.52 -8.36
N THR A 60 -7.71 28.24 -8.05
CA THR A 60 -7.34 27.10 -8.91
C THR A 60 -8.48 26.62 -9.81
N GLY A 61 -9.68 27.20 -9.69
CA GLY A 61 -10.88 26.69 -10.35
C GLY A 61 -11.24 25.29 -9.86
N PHE A 62 -11.98 24.55 -10.71
CA PHE A 62 -12.33 23.15 -10.44
C PHE A 62 -11.17 22.21 -10.75
N SER A 63 -11.07 21.09 -10.03
CA SER A 63 -10.17 20.00 -10.37
C SER A 63 -10.90 18.67 -10.21
N ILE A 64 -10.58 17.73 -11.10
CA ILE A 64 -11.00 16.34 -11.00
C ILE A 64 -9.77 15.46 -11.12
N PHE A 65 -9.76 14.34 -10.43
CA PHE A 65 -8.70 13.37 -10.54
C PHE A 65 -9.22 11.95 -10.49
N THR A 66 -8.44 11.06 -11.07
CA THR A 66 -8.60 9.61 -10.96
C THR A 66 -7.23 9.03 -10.69
N GLU A 67 -7.18 8.07 -9.77
CA GLU A 67 -5.99 7.34 -9.42
C GLU A 67 -6.31 5.85 -9.41
N VAL A 68 -5.44 5.08 -10.04
CA VAL A 68 -5.46 3.62 -9.99
C VAL A 68 -4.14 3.15 -9.41
N GLY A 69 -4.17 2.13 -8.57
CA GLY A 69 -2.95 1.62 -7.96
C GLY A 69 -3.05 0.15 -7.59
N GLU A 70 -1.88 -0.45 -7.40
CA GLU A 70 -1.69 -1.82 -6.93
C GLU A 70 -0.68 -1.78 -5.79
N ASN A 71 -1.09 -2.22 -4.60
CA ASN A 71 -0.28 -2.10 -3.38
C ASN A 71 0.60 -3.33 -3.11
N ASN A 72 0.40 -4.43 -3.83
CA ASN A 72 1.18 -5.66 -3.66
C ASN A 72 1.51 -6.28 -5.02
N LEU A 73 2.27 -5.55 -5.83
CA LEU A 73 2.59 -5.94 -7.20
C LEU A 73 3.24 -7.33 -7.22
N ASN A 74 2.57 -8.29 -7.85
CA ASN A 74 2.98 -9.70 -7.95
C ASN A 74 3.31 -10.37 -6.60
N GLY A 75 2.73 -9.91 -5.50
CA GLY A 75 2.99 -10.48 -4.17
C GLY A 75 4.32 -10.05 -3.55
N THR A 76 5.03 -9.07 -4.13
CA THR A 76 6.36 -8.63 -3.67
C THR A 76 6.31 -7.51 -2.62
N GLY A 77 5.14 -6.94 -2.35
CA GLY A 77 4.95 -5.77 -1.49
C GLY A 77 5.28 -4.43 -2.14
N GLN A 78 5.71 -4.44 -3.41
CA GLN A 78 5.91 -3.23 -4.20
C GLN A 78 4.58 -2.56 -4.54
N LYS A 79 4.61 -1.23 -4.61
CA LYS A 79 3.44 -0.42 -4.94
C LYS A 79 3.64 0.28 -6.27
N ILE A 80 2.61 0.31 -7.09
CA ILE A 80 2.57 1.13 -8.31
C ILE A 80 1.25 1.88 -8.36
N SER A 81 1.28 3.16 -8.71
CA SER A 81 0.06 3.95 -8.94
C SER A 81 0.20 4.87 -10.14
N GLY A 82 -0.92 5.11 -10.81
CA GLY A 82 -1.08 6.06 -11.89
C GLY A 82 -2.19 7.04 -11.53
N ARG A 83 -1.87 8.33 -11.58
CA ARG A 83 -2.79 9.43 -11.25
C ARG A 83 -2.93 10.37 -12.42
N LEU A 84 -4.17 10.66 -12.78
CA LEU A 84 -4.57 11.66 -13.76
C LEU A 84 -5.33 12.77 -13.04
N GLU A 85 -4.95 14.01 -13.26
CA GLU A 85 -5.62 15.19 -12.71
C GLU A 85 -5.90 16.17 -13.86
N PHE A 86 -7.14 16.67 -13.90
CA PHE A 86 -7.60 17.65 -14.88
C PHE A 86 -8.22 18.85 -14.17
N GLY A 87 -7.81 20.05 -14.57
CA GLY A 87 -8.37 21.32 -14.14
C GLY A 87 -8.05 22.42 -15.16
N PRO A 88 -8.64 23.63 -14.99
CA PRO A 88 -8.47 24.74 -15.93
C PRO A 88 -7.03 25.27 -15.96
N PHE A 89 -6.31 25.21 -14.83
CA PHE A 89 -4.93 25.70 -14.74
C PHE A 89 -3.89 24.59 -14.67
N ARG A 90 -4.30 23.33 -14.46
CA ARG A 90 -3.38 22.22 -14.26
C ARG A 90 -3.94 20.94 -14.87
N ARG A 91 -3.12 20.27 -15.66
CA ARG A 91 -3.32 18.89 -16.09
C ARG A 91 -2.07 18.11 -15.77
N LEU A 92 -2.20 17.06 -14.99
CA LEU A 92 -1.07 16.27 -14.52
C LEU A 92 -1.33 14.80 -14.82
N PHE A 93 -0.34 14.17 -15.42
CA PHE A 93 -0.20 12.73 -15.36
C PHE A 93 0.99 12.38 -14.47
N GLN A 94 0.77 11.45 -13.55
CA GLN A 94 1.79 10.97 -12.63
C GLN A 94 1.78 9.44 -12.60
N ILE A 95 2.98 8.86 -12.63
CA ILE A 95 3.18 7.45 -12.31
C ILE A 95 4.17 7.37 -11.15
N THR A 96 3.84 6.60 -10.14
CA THR A 96 4.68 6.38 -8.96
C THR A 96 4.89 4.89 -8.75
N TRP A 97 6.14 4.50 -8.50
CA TRP A 97 6.52 3.16 -8.04
C TRP A 97 7.26 3.27 -6.72
N THR A 98 6.97 2.37 -5.78
CA THR A 98 7.54 2.37 -4.43
C THR A 98 7.96 0.97 -4.00
N GLU A 99 9.21 0.84 -3.57
CA GLU A 99 9.77 -0.32 -2.87
C GLU A 99 9.91 0.03 -1.38
N PRO A 100 9.03 -0.47 -0.50
CA PRO A 100 9.07 -0.13 0.93
C PRO A 100 10.18 -0.82 1.73
N TRP A 101 10.72 -1.95 1.25
CA TRP A 101 11.73 -2.75 1.96
C TRP A 101 12.98 -3.00 1.11
N LEU A 102 13.64 -1.91 0.72
CA LEU A 102 14.84 -1.97 -0.11
C LEU A 102 15.95 -2.79 0.59
N TYR A 103 16.49 -3.79 -0.10
CA TYR A 103 17.50 -4.71 0.42
C TYR A 103 17.09 -5.44 1.71
N ASN A 104 15.79 -5.73 1.90
CA ASN A 104 15.24 -6.32 3.13
C ASN A 104 15.49 -5.48 4.39
N LYS A 105 15.74 -4.18 4.21
CA LYS A 105 15.87 -3.20 5.29
C LYS A 105 14.63 -2.31 5.28
N PRO A 106 14.29 -1.67 6.41
CA PRO A 106 13.18 -0.71 6.47
C PRO A 106 13.56 0.63 5.79
N TRP A 107 14.05 0.55 4.56
CA TRP A 107 14.41 1.67 3.70
C TRP A 107 13.42 1.70 2.55
N SER A 108 12.68 2.80 2.43
CA SER A 108 11.77 2.99 1.31
C SER A 108 12.47 3.73 0.17
N LEU A 109 12.32 3.21 -1.04
CA LEU A 109 12.66 3.90 -2.28
C LEU A 109 11.36 4.18 -3.05
N SER A 110 11.17 5.41 -3.51
CA SER A 110 10.05 5.78 -4.37
C SER A 110 10.55 6.54 -5.59
N LEU A 111 10.09 6.14 -6.77
CA LEU A 111 10.34 6.80 -8.04
C LEU A 111 9.01 7.36 -8.55
N SER A 112 9.01 8.63 -8.94
CA SER A 112 7.81 9.29 -9.45
C SER A 112 8.13 10.08 -10.70
N LEU A 113 7.35 9.85 -11.75
CA LEU A 113 7.40 10.60 -13.00
C LEU A 113 6.18 11.52 -13.03
N PHE A 114 6.42 12.80 -13.30
CA PHE A 114 5.38 13.82 -13.42
C PHE A 114 5.44 14.44 -14.80
N ILE A 115 4.30 14.45 -15.50
CA ILE A 115 4.15 15.10 -16.79
C ILE A 115 3.07 16.17 -16.65
N LEU A 116 3.50 17.43 -16.72
CA LEU A 116 2.60 18.56 -16.85
C LEU A 116 2.18 18.66 -18.30
N LEU A 117 0.87 18.52 -18.53
CA LEU A 117 0.28 18.66 -19.85
C LEU A 117 -0.09 20.13 -20.02
N GLU A 118 0.79 20.91 -20.64
CA GLU A 118 0.50 22.30 -21.00
C GLU A 118 -0.49 22.38 -22.17
N PHE A 119 -1.26 23.47 -22.20
CA PHE A 119 -2.05 23.81 -23.37
C PHE A 119 -1.08 24.24 -24.48
N ILE A 120 -0.98 23.44 -25.55
CA ILE A 120 -0.62 24.00 -26.84
C ILE A 120 -1.84 24.80 -27.28
N MET A 121 -1.70 26.12 -27.23
CA MET A 121 -2.70 27.07 -27.72
C MET A 121 -2.60 27.18 -29.25
#